data_AF-A0A2M7EH82-F1
#
_entry.id   AF-A0A2M7EH82-F1
#
_cell.length_a   1.000
_cell.length_b   1.000
_cell.length_c   1.000
_cell.angle_alpha   90.00
_cell.angle_beta   90.00
_cell.angle_gamma   90.00
#
_symmetry.space_group_name_H-M   'P 1'
#
loop_
_entity.id
_entity.type
_entity.pdbx_description
1 polymer ?
#
loop_
_entity_poly.entity_id
_entity_poly.type
_entity_poly.pdbx_seq_one_letter_code
_entity_poly.pdbx_strand_id
1 'polypeptide(L)' 'MKKILMMIVFLSLIFPVYGFALDINDNAPDFRGVALDGKQVAYSELKGKKPVYLMFWATW' A
#
# COMPACT_ATOMS: atom_id res chain seq x y z
N MET A 1 3.90 -34.32 -12.20
CA MET A 1 3.26 -32.99 -12.35
C MET A 1 3.07 -32.26 -11.01
N LYS A 2 2.38 -32.84 -10.01
CA LYS A 2 2.19 -32.19 -8.68
C LYS A 2 3.49 -31.74 -7.99
N LYS A 3 4.56 -32.55 -8.04
CA LYS A 3 5.87 -32.19 -7.44
C LYS A 3 6.53 -30.98 -8.11
N ILE A 4 6.41 -30.87 -9.43
CA ILE A 4 6.93 -29.73 -10.21
C ILE A 4 6.11 -28.46 -9.89
N LEU A 5 4.78 -28.57 -9.84
CA LEU A 5 3.90 -27.47 -9.42
C LEU A 5 4.24 -26.99 -8.00
N MET A 6 4.46 -27.92 -7.08
CA MET A 6 4.82 -27.61 -5.69
C MET A 6 6.19 -26.92 -5.59
N MET A 7 7.16 -27.33 -6.42
CA MET A 7 8.48 -26.70 -6.48
C MET A 7 8.40 -25.27 -7.04
N ILE A 8 7.54 -25.00 -8.03
CA ILE A 8 7.31 -23.65 -8.57
C ILE A 8 6.64 -22.75 -7.53
N VAL A 9 5.65 -23.25 -6.79
CA VAL A 9 5.01 -22.50 -5.70
C VAL A 9 6.03 -22.17 -4.61
N PHE A 10 6.86 -23.14 -4.21
CA PHE A 10 7.90 -22.89 -3.20
C PHE A 10 8.95 -21.89 -3.68
N LEU A 11 9.32 -21.93 -4.96
CA LEU A 11 10.24 -20.99 -5.59
C LEU A 11 9.63 -19.57 -5.70
N SER A 12 8.31 -19.43 -5.80
CA SER A 12 7.66 -18.11 -5.84
C SER A 12 7.69 -17.35 -4.49
N LEU A 13 7.88 -18.06 -3.38
CA LEU A 13 7.85 -17.47 -2.03
C LEU A 13 9.13 -16.71 -1.64
N ILE A 14 10.24 -16.93 -2.37
CA ILE A 14 11.52 -16.27 -2.12
C ILE A 14 11.67 -14.94 -2.88
N PHE A 15 10.71 -14.56 -3.72
CA PHE A 15 10.77 -13.27 -4.39
C PHE A 15 10.37 -12.14 -3.44
N PRO A 16 11.21 -11.10 -3.28
CA PRO A 16 10.83 -9.91 -2.53
C PRO A 16 9.66 -9.21 -3.23
N VAL A 17 8.69 -8.76 -2.45
CA VAL A 17 7.62 -7.87 -2.95
C VAL A 17 8.16 -6.46 -2.98
N TYR A 18 8.46 -5.97 -4.17
CA TYR A 18 8.84 -4.56 -4.37
C TYR A 18 7.57 -3.69 -4.40
N GLY A 19 7.59 -2.60 -3.64
CA GLY A 19 6.63 -1.50 -3.79
C GLY A 19 7.23 -0.44 -4.69
N PHE A 20 6.57 -0.14 -5.81
CA PHE A 20 6.93 0.99 -6.67
C PHE A 20 6.17 2.24 -6.23
N ALA A 21 6.79 3.41 -6.40
CA ALA A 21 6.10 4.68 -6.25
C ALA A 21 5.07 4.84 -7.38
N LEU A 22 3.98 5.55 -7.10
CA LEU A 22 2.99 5.93 -8.10
C LEU A 22 3.57 7.01 -9.03
N ASP A 23 3.15 6.99 -10.28
CA ASP A 23 3.47 8.03 -11.25
C ASP A 23 2.47 9.19 -11.16
N ILE A 24 2.80 10.30 -11.83
CA ILE A 24 1.91 11.46 -11.93
C ILE A 24 0.62 11.04 -12.65
N ASN A 25 -0.53 11.42 -12.08
CA ASN A 25 -1.90 11.08 -12.51
C ASN A 25 -2.39 9.67 -12.16
N ASP A 26 -1.58 8.84 -11.51
CA ASP A 26 -2.09 7.60 -10.95
C ASP A 26 -3.11 7.87 -9.85
N ASN A 27 -4.09 6.98 -9.74
CA ASN A 27 -5.01 7.01 -8.62
C ASN A 27 -4.29 6.55 -7.36
N ALA A 28 -4.30 7.38 -6.32
CA ALA A 28 -3.87 6.95 -4.99
C ALA A 28 -4.71 5.74 -4.53
N PRO A 29 -4.07 4.65 -4.06
CA PRO A 29 -4.75 3.49 -3.50
C PRO A 29 -5.45 3.90 -2.20
N ASP A 30 -6.50 3.16 -1.84
CA ASP A 30 -7.13 3.36 -0.54
C ASP A 30 -6.20 2.89 0.59
N PHE A 31 -6.19 3.64 1.69
CA PHE A 31 -5.44 3.31 2.87
C PHE A 31 -6.23 3.65 4.13
N ARG A 32 -5.95 2.92 5.20
CA ARG A 32 -6.47 3.19 6.54
C ARG A 32 -5.31 3.37 7.49
N GLY A 33 -5.44 4.33 8.39
CA GLY A 33 -4.43 4.63 9.39
C GLY A 33 -5.03 5.28 10.62
N VAL A 34 -4.18 5.49 11.61
CA VAL A 34 -4.51 6.21 12.83
C VAL A 34 -3.79 7.55 12.77
N ALA A 35 -4.54 8.64 12.87
CA ALA A 35 -4.00 9.98 12.92
C ALA A 35 -3.29 10.26 14.25
N LEU A 36 -2.53 11.36 14.32
CA LEU A 36 -1.77 11.73 15.52
C LEU A 36 -2.65 11.96 16.76
N ASP A 37 -3.93 12.27 16.57
CA ASP A 37 -4.93 12.43 17.63
C ASP A 37 -5.64 11.11 17.99
N GLY A 38 -5.20 9.97 17.44
CA GLY A 38 -5.76 8.65 17.69
C GLY A 38 -7.01 8.31 16.88
N LYS A 39 -7.51 9.21 16.02
CA LYS A 39 -8.68 8.92 15.19
C LYS A 39 -8.33 8.00 14.01
N GLN A 40 -9.25 7.11 13.69
CA GLN A 40 -9.17 6.33 12.45
C GLN A 40 -9.42 7.25 11.26
N VAL A 41 -8.62 7.09 10.21
CA VAL A 41 -8.79 7.80 8.95
C VAL A 41 -8.71 6.81 7.78
N ALA A 42 -9.65 6.92 6.85
CA ALA A 42 -9.62 6.21 5.58
C ALA A 42 -9.53 7.21 4.42
N TYR A 43 -8.65 6.96 3.45
CA TYR A 43 -8.51 7.86 2.29
C TYR A 43 -9.81 7.96 1.48
N SER A 44 -10.54 6.86 1.34
CA SER A 44 -11.88 6.81 0.72
C SER A 44 -12.89 7.78 1.34
N GLU A 45 -12.76 8.16 2.61
CA GLU A 45 -13.64 9.15 3.26
C GLU A 45 -13.25 10.60 2.96
N LEU A 46 -12.01 10.83 2.52
CA LEU A 46 -11.44 12.14 2.21
C LEU A 46 -11.46 12.45 0.70
N LYS A 47 -11.25 11.43 -0.14
CA LYS A 47 -11.16 11.55 -1.60
C LYS A 47 -12.43 12.20 -2.17
N GLY A 48 -12.24 13.13 -3.11
CA GLY A 48 -13.34 13.77 -3.85
C GLY A 48 -14.01 14.95 -3.13
N LYS A 49 -13.74 15.19 -1.85
CA LYS A 49 -14.26 16.37 -1.12
C LYS A 49 -13.39 17.60 -1.34
N LYS A 50 -12.07 17.45 -1.20
CA LYS A 50 -11.02 18.48 -1.37
C LYS A 50 -9.71 17.81 -1.79
N PRO A 51 -8.72 18.55 -2.33
CA PRO A 51 -7.37 18.04 -2.51
C PRO A 51 -6.79 17.54 -1.17
N VAL A 52 -6.14 16.38 -1.20
CA VAL A 52 -5.53 15.73 -0.02
C VAL A 52 -4.03 15.66 -0.24
N TYR A 53 -3.27 16.13 0.74
CA TYR A 53 -1.82 15.98 0.78
C TYR A 53 -1.45 14.86 1.75
N LEU A 54 -0.65 13.91 1.28
CA LEU A 54 -0.06 12.87 2.12
C LEU A 54 1.38 13.26 2.43
N MET A 55 1.66 13.50 3.71
CA MET A 55 2.99 13.88 4.18
C MET A 55 3.60 12.73 4.97
N PHE A 56 4.70 12.18 4.47
CA PHE A 56 5.48 11.15 5.16
C PHE A 56 6.51 11.84 6.04
N TRP A 57 6.50 11.53 7.34
CA TRP A 57 7.41 12.09 8.32
C TRP A 57 7.66 11.11 9.46
N ALA A 58 8.72 11.32 10.21
CA ALA A 58 9.04 10.55 11.40
C ALA A 58 9.82 11.40 12.42
N THR A 59 9.87 10.93 13.67
CA THR A 59 10.53 11.65 14.79
C THR A 59 12.00 11.32 14.97
N TRP A 60 12.53 10.35 14.21
CA TRP A 60 13.90 9.83 14.34
C TRP A 60 14.89 10.59 13.45
#